data_AF-A0A0N5BWX6-F1
#
_entry.id   AF-A0A0N5BWX6-F1
#
_cell.length_a   1.000
_cell.length_b   1.000
_cell.length_c   1.000
_cell.angle_alpha   90.00
_cell.angle_beta   90.00
_cell.angle_gamma   90.00
#
_symmetry.space_group_name_H-M   'P 1'
#
loop_
_entity.id
_entity.type
_entity.pdbx_description
1 polymer ?
#
loop_
_entity_poly.entity_id
_entity_poly.type
_entity_poly.pdbx_seq_one_letter_code
_entity_poly.pdbx_strand_id
1 'polypeptide(L)'
;MDTSKITELITMPIEVLLENNISVVGNVFSIDPETLNFIIATFKNETTIESIEFIPKMTIIDYKIINKDDILKYPSACFRNKEFVSELFDKLLPECTNTKNLCNENVENRQKALLEFLKTKKIQQVTVEQETQAIVIAKNFRVNSPYGVDDIVCSMPHILKRMKIVLEPFFESH
;
A
#
# COMPACT_ATOMS: atom_id res chain seq x y z
N MET A 1 18.85 -8.18 5.92
CA MET A 1 19.18 -7.39 4.72
C MET A 1 19.06 -5.93 5.09
N ASP A 2 19.93 -5.08 4.57
CA ASP A 2 19.89 -3.63 4.80
C ASP A 2 18.66 -3.06 4.07
N THR A 3 17.74 -2.40 4.79
CA THR A 3 16.46 -1.92 4.23
C THR A 3 16.66 -0.93 3.08
N SER A 4 17.76 -0.17 3.09
CA SER A 4 18.09 0.77 2.02
C SER A 4 18.37 0.08 0.67
N LYS A 5 18.88 -1.16 0.69
CA LYS A 5 19.18 -1.92 -0.54
C LYS A 5 17.94 -2.57 -1.16
N ILE A 6 16.89 -2.73 -0.37
CA ILE A 6 15.64 -3.37 -0.80
C ILE A 6 14.77 -2.37 -1.55
N THR A 7 14.72 -1.11 -1.10
CA THR A 7 13.99 -0.04 -1.79
C THR A 7 14.59 0.30 -3.16
N GLU A 8 15.89 0.04 -3.37
CA GLU A 8 16.54 0.17 -4.67
C GLU A 8 15.99 -0.79 -5.72
N LEU A 9 15.38 -1.91 -5.30
CA LEU A 9 14.74 -2.88 -6.19
C LEU A 9 13.42 -2.37 -6.76
N ILE A 10 12.77 -1.39 -6.13
CA ILE A 10 11.52 -0.82 -6.65
C ILE A 10 11.75 -0.31 -8.06
N THR A 11 10.82 -0.62 -8.97
CA THR A 11 10.83 -0.45 -10.44
C THR A 11 11.71 -1.44 -11.22
N MET A 12 12.60 -2.18 -10.57
CA MET A 12 13.51 -3.09 -11.27
C MET A 12 12.76 -4.32 -11.79
N PRO A 13 13.07 -4.78 -13.02
CA PRO A 13 12.58 -6.05 -13.53
C PRO A 13 13.28 -7.21 -12.81
N ILE A 14 12.51 -8.13 -12.24
CA ILE A 14 13.02 -9.28 -11.50
C ILE A 14 12.31 -10.58 -11.90
N GLU A 15 13.02 -11.70 -11.71
CA GLU A 15 12.45 -13.04 -11.69
C GLU A 15 12.52 -13.55 -10.25
N VAL A 16 11.37 -13.94 -9.70
CA VAL A 16 11.22 -14.49 -8.35
C VAL A 16 10.94 -15.98 -8.46
N LEU A 17 11.82 -16.82 -7.91
CA LEU A 17 11.64 -18.27 -7.85
C LEU A 17 10.89 -18.65 -6.57
N LEU A 18 9.76 -19.35 -6.74
CA LEU A 18 8.91 -19.77 -5.65
C LEU A 18 9.20 -21.22 -5.21
N GLU A 19 8.76 -21.58 -4.00
CA GLU A 19 8.92 -22.92 -3.42
C GLU A 19 8.33 -24.06 -4.27
N ASN A 20 7.31 -23.76 -5.06
CA ASN A 20 6.68 -24.71 -5.98
C ASN A 20 7.39 -24.82 -7.34
N ASN A 21 8.60 -24.26 -7.46
CA ASN A 21 9.41 -24.17 -8.68
C ASN A 21 8.76 -23.35 -9.81
N ILE A 22 7.78 -22.50 -9.49
CA ILE A 22 7.22 -21.53 -10.43
C ILE A 22 8.02 -20.23 -10.32
N SER A 23 8.31 -19.60 -11.45
CA SER A 23 8.90 -18.25 -11.50
C SER A 23 7.81 -17.21 -11.75
N VAL A 24 7.82 -16.12 -10.99
CA VAL A 24 7.04 -14.90 -11.26
C VAL A 24 7.98 -13.84 -11.82
N VAL A 25 7.59 -13.20 -12.92
CA VAL A 25 8.42 -12.23 -13.64
C VAL A 25 7.65 -10.93 -13.80
N GLY A 26 8.28 -9.82 -13.41
CA GLY A 26 7.71 -8.48 -13.55
C GLY A 26 8.59 -7.43 -12.91
N ASN A 27 8.06 -6.21 -12.75
CA ASN A 27 8.77 -5.14 -12.07
C ASN A 27 8.30 -5.03 -10.62
N VAL A 28 9.24 -4.77 -9.71
CA VAL A 28 8.90 -4.58 -8.30
C VAL A 28 8.10 -3.30 -8.13
N PHE A 29 6.82 -3.42 -7.80
CA PHE A 29 5.93 -2.31 -7.49
C PHE A 29 6.23 -1.75 -6.10
N SER A 30 6.33 -2.63 -5.11
CA SER A 30 6.64 -2.27 -3.72
C SER A 30 7.15 -3.50 -2.97
N ILE A 31 7.82 -3.27 -1.85
CA ILE A 31 8.25 -4.32 -0.92
C ILE A 31 7.86 -3.87 0.47
N ASP A 32 7.15 -4.71 1.21
CA ASP A 32 6.91 -4.48 2.64
C ASP A 32 8.24 -4.59 3.38
N PRO A 33 8.76 -3.51 4.00
CA PRO A 33 10.08 -3.52 4.61
C PRO A 33 10.17 -4.39 5.87
N GLU A 34 9.04 -4.68 6.54
CA GLU A 34 9.01 -5.49 7.76
C GLU A 34 8.94 -6.98 7.42
N THR A 35 8.04 -7.34 6.50
CA THR A 35 7.76 -8.75 6.16
C THR A 35 8.54 -9.24 4.94
N LEU A 36 9.13 -8.32 4.17
CA LEU A 36 9.83 -8.58 2.90
C LEU A 36 8.94 -9.25 1.85
N ASN A 37 7.63 -9.01 1.92
CA ASN A 37 6.68 -9.42 0.89
C ASN A 37 6.87 -8.56 -0.35
N PHE A 38 6.93 -9.19 -1.52
CA PHE A 38 7.08 -8.50 -2.80
C PHE A 38 5.72 -8.23 -3.42
N ILE A 39 5.54 -7.03 -3.96
CA ILE A 39 4.43 -6.69 -4.84
C ILE A 39 5.02 -6.52 -6.23
N ILE A 40 4.65 -7.37 -7.18
CA ILE A 40 5.19 -7.41 -8.54
C ILE A 40 4.12 -7.00 -9.53
N ALA A 41 4.41 -6.01 -10.38
CA ALA A 41 3.57 -5.68 -11.52
C ALA A 41 4.03 -6.48 -12.74
N THR A 42 3.13 -7.28 -13.32
CA THR A 42 3.37 -7.99 -14.58
C THR A 42 2.83 -7.17 -15.74
N PHE A 43 3.52 -7.20 -16.88
CA PHE A 43 3.23 -6.34 -18.02
C PHE A 43 2.73 -7.16 -19.21
N LYS A 44 1.68 -6.65 -19.88
CA LYS A 44 1.22 -7.21 -21.16
C LYS A 44 2.16 -6.82 -22.31
N ASN A 45 2.78 -5.65 -22.17
CA ASN A 45 3.79 -5.06 -23.05
C ASN A 45 4.54 -3.98 -22.26
N GLU A 46 5.61 -3.39 -22.82
CA GLU A 46 6.44 -2.39 -22.13
C GLU A 46 5.69 -1.17 -21.55
N THR A 47 4.45 -0.91 -21.96
CA THR A 47 3.69 0.29 -21.59
C THR A 47 2.41 0.00 -20.79
N THR A 48 2.00 -1.27 -20.71
CA THR A 48 0.71 -1.65 -20.12
C THR A 48 0.90 -2.72 -19.06
N ILE A 49 0.51 -2.40 -17.84
CA ILE A 49 0.47 -3.34 -16.72
C ILE A 49 -0.73 -4.27 -16.94
N GLU A 50 -0.48 -5.57 -16.86
CA GLU A 50 -1.49 -6.62 -16.97
C GLU A 50 -2.11 -6.93 -15.60
N SER A 51 -1.26 -7.11 -14.58
CA SER A 51 -1.72 -7.44 -13.24
C SER A 51 -0.70 -7.05 -12.17
N ILE A 52 -1.15 -7.08 -10.91
CA ILE A 52 -0.30 -6.87 -9.74
C ILE A 52 -0.41 -8.13 -8.87
N GLU A 53 0.73 -8.75 -8.60
CA GLU A 53 0.86 -9.97 -7.83
C GLU A 53 1.48 -9.69 -6.47
N PHE A 54 0.89 -10.26 -5.43
CA PHE A 54 1.45 -10.25 -4.08
C PHE A 54 2.16 -11.58 -3.83
N ILE A 55 3.45 -11.51 -3.52
CA ILE A 55 4.30 -12.67 -3.26
C ILE A 55 4.78 -12.65 -1.80
N PRO A 56 4.24 -13.52 -0.94
CA PRO A 56 4.68 -13.63 0.44
C PRO A 56 6.15 -14.03 0.53
N LYS A 57 6.93 -13.44 1.44
CA LYS A 57 8.36 -13.76 1.61
C LYS A 57 8.61 -15.26 1.84
N MET A 58 7.69 -15.91 2.57
CA MET A 58 7.77 -17.33 2.90
C MET A 58 7.73 -18.24 1.67
N THR A 59 7.16 -17.80 0.56
CA THR A 59 7.10 -18.60 -0.67
C THR A 59 8.29 -18.36 -1.58
N ILE A 60 9.18 -17.41 -1.26
CA ILE A 60 10.30 -17.00 -2.12
C ILE A 60 11.56 -17.78 -1.74
N ILE A 61 12.03 -18.62 -2.66
CA ILE A 61 13.36 -19.26 -2.57
C ILE A 61 14.43 -18.21 -2.86
N ASP A 62 14.34 -17.55 -4.01
CA ASP A 62 15.34 -16.61 -4.50
C ASP A 62 14.72 -15.59 -5.46
N TYR A 63 15.44 -14.50 -5.74
CA TYR A 63 15.11 -13.56 -6.80
C TYR A 63 16.37 -13.06 -7.49
N LYS A 64 16.23 -12.70 -8.77
CA LYS A 64 17.31 -12.05 -9.52
C LYS A 64 16.82 -10.87 -10.32
N ILE A 65 17.66 -9.85 -10.44
CA ILE A 65 17.42 -8.73 -11.35
C ILE A 65 17.69 -9.22 -12.77
N ILE A 66 16.76 -8.90 -13.67
CA ILE A 66 16.84 -9.30 -15.07
C ILE A 66 17.42 -8.14 -15.88
N ASN A 67 18.30 -8.45 -16.84
CA ASN A 67 18.92 -7.44 -17.69
C ASN A 67 18.14 -7.26 -18.99
N LYS A 68 18.31 -6.09 -19.61
CA LYS A 68 17.67 -5.73 -20.88
C LYS A 68 17.98 -6.69 -22.03
N ASP A 69 19.12 -7.37 -21.97
CA ASP A 69 19.51 -8.38 -22.97
C ASP A 69 18.54 -9.58 -23.01
N ASP A 70 17.81 -9.83 -21.92
CA ASP A 70 16.86 -10.93 -21.80
C ASP A 70 15.40 -10.53 -22.13
N ILE A 71 15.17 -9.36 -22.75
CA ILE A 71 13.81 -8.82 -22.97
C ILE A 71 12.87 -9.80 -23.70
N LEU A 72 13.39 -10.55 -24.67
CA LEU A 72 12.61 -11.54 -25.43
C LEU A 72 12.23 -12.76 -24.58
N LYS A 73 13.01 -13.06 -23.54
CA LYS A 73 12.77 -14.18 -22.62
C LYS A 73 11.74 -13.82 -21.55
N TYR A 74 11.59 -12.53 -21.25
CA TYR A 74 10.78 -12.04 -20.14
C TYR A 74 9.79 -10.94 -20.60
N PRO A 75 8.81 -11.28 -21.46
CA PRO A 75 7.85 -10.30 -21.99
C PRO A 75 6.97 -9.68 -20.90
N SER A 76 6.84 -10.35 -19.75
CA SER A 76 6.06 -9.88 -18.59
C SER A 76 6.77 -8.81 -17.75
N ALA A 77 8.02 -8.47 -18.07
CA ALA A 77 8.78 -7.40 -17.43
C ALA A 77 8.95 -6.20 -18.37
N CYS A 78 8.98 -5.00 -17.79
CA CYS A 78 9.31 -3.76 -18.47
C CYS A 78 10.79 -3.41 -18.24
N PHE A 79 11.53 -3.20 -19.32
CA PHE A 79 12.96 -2.86 -19.31
C PHE A 79 13.22 -1.39 -19.64
N ARG A 80 12.19 -0.55 -19.58
CA ARG A 80 12.34 0.91 -19.67
C ARG A 80 13.00 1.43 -18.40
N ASN A 81 13.41 2.69 -18.44
CA ASN A 81 14.07 3.31 -17.31
C ASN A 81 13.15 3.39 -16.08
N LYS A 82 13.78 3.53 -14.92
CA LYS A 82 13.13 3.62 -13.62
C LYS A 82 12.06 4.71 -13.58
N GLU A 83 12.33 5.87 -14.18
CA GLU A 83 11.40 7.00 -14.20
C GLU A 83 10.09 6.63 -14.91
N PHE A 84 10.18 6.01 -16.10
CA PHE A 84 9.00 5.60 -16.85
C PHE A 84 8.16 4.57 -16.09
N VAL A 85 8.80 3.59 -15.46
CA VAL A 85 8.11 2.56 -14.69
C VAL A 85 7.44 3.18 -13.45
N SER A 86 8.12 4.11 -12.78
CA SER A 86 7.55 4.86 -11.65
C SER A 86 6.29 5.62 -12.06
N GLU A 87 6.32 6.35 -13.17
CA GLU A 87 5.15 7.09 -13.67
C GLU A 87 3.97 6.17 -14.02
N LEU A 88 4.22 4.93 -14.43
CA LEU A 88 3.16 3.95 -14.65
C LEU A 88 2.57 3.45 -13.33
N PHE A 89 3.40 3.24 -12.32
CA PHE A 89 2.96 2.83 -10.99
C PHE A 89 2.16 3.93 -10.30
N ASP A 90 2.58 5.19 -10.45
CA ASP A 90 1.88 6.35 -9.86
C ASP A 90 0.45 6.48 -10.39
N LYS A 91 0.18 6.07 -11.64
CA LYS A 91 -1.18 6.04 -12.22
C LYS A 91 -2.10 4.97 -11.61
N LEU A 92 -1.52 3.96 -10.96
CA LEU A 92 -2.26 2.90 -10.28
C LEU A 92 -2.55 3.23 -8.81
N LEU A 93 -1.74 4.12 -8.24
CA LEU A 93 -1.99 4.64 -6.91
C LEU A 93 -3.18 5.60 -6.97
N PRO A 94 -4.07 5.58 -5.95
CA PRO A 94 -5.11 6.59 -5.86
C PRO A 94 -4.46 7.98 -5.92
N GLU A 95 -5.04 8.90 -6.70
CA GLU A 95 -4.66 10.30 -6.64
C GLU A 95 -4.69 10.70 -5.17
N CYS A 96 -3.55 11.13 -4.61
CA CYS A 96 -3.49 11.59 -3.23
C CYS A 96 -4.65 12.57 -3.03
N THR A 97 -5.67 12.16 -2.28
CA THR A 97 -6.74 13.04 -1.85
C THR A 97 -6.04 14.19 -1.16
N ASN A 98 -6.20 15.40 -1.72
CA ASN A 98 -5.42 16.59 -1.36
C ASN A 98 -5.52 16.88 0.15
N THR A 99 -4.61 16.30 0.95
CA THR A 99 -4.36 16.68 2.33
C THR A 99 -3.65 18.04 2.40
N LYS A 100 -3.25 18.59 1.25
CA LYS A 100 -2.57 19.88 1.05
C LYS A 100 -3.33 21.11 1.58
N ASN A 101 -4.60 21.00 1.96
CA ASN A 101 -5.41 22.12 2.43
C ASN A 101 -5.87 22.04 3.89
N LEU A 102 -5.44 21.03 4.67
CA LEU A 102 -5.83 20.93 6.07
C LEU A 102 -4.82 21.65 6.97
N CYS A 103 -5.20 22.80 7.52
CA CYS A 103 -4.45 23.44 8.60
C CYS A 103 -4.53 22.60 9.89
N ASN A 104 -3.57 22.79 10.80
CA ASN A 104 -3.51 22.03 12.07
C ASN A 104 -4.81 22.14 12.89
N GLU A 105 -5.45 23.31 12.91
CA GLU A 105 -6.75 23.52 13.58
C GLU A 105 -7.85 22.62 13.00
N ASN A 106 -7.86 22.41 11.68
CA ASN A 106 -8.84 21.53 11.03
C ASN A 106 -8.60 20.05 11.35
N VAL A 107 -7.34 19.64 11.47
CA VAL A 107 -6.96 18.26 11.81
C VAL A 107 -7.36 17.93 13.26
N GLU A 108 -7.11 18.83 14.20
CA GLU A 108 -7.54 18.66 15.59
C GLU A 108 -9.06 18.63 15.73
N ASN A 109 -9.77 19.50 15.00
CA ASN A 109 -11.23 19.53 15.00
C ASN A 109 -11.82 18.25 14.41
N ARG A 110 -11.25 17.72 13.31
CA ARG A 110 -11.64 16.41 12.75
C ARG A 110 -11.37 15.28 13.74
N GLN A 111 -10.22 15.28 14.42
CA GLN A 111 -9.91 14.27 15.44
C GLN A 111 -10.99 14.26 16.54
N LYS A 112 -11.32 15.44 17.09
CA LYS A 112 -12.36 15.58 18.13
C LYS A 112 -13.73 15.13 17.63
N ALA A 113 -14.11 15.53 16.41
CA ALA A 113 -15.39 15.16 15.81
C ALA A 113 -15.49 13.64 15.57
N LEU A 114 -14.40 13.01 15.11
CA LEU A 114 -14.34 11.56 14.93
C LEU A 114 -14.44 10.81 16.26
N LEU A 115 -13.73 11.26 17.30
CA LEU A 115 -13.84 10.67 18.64
C LEU A 115 -15.27 10.76 19.20
N GLU A 116 -15.93 11.90 19.03
CA GLU A 116 -17.32 12.07 19.50
C GLU A 116 -18.31 11.25 18.65
N PHE A 117 -18.07 11.12 17.34
CA PHE A 117 -18.84 10.23 16.47
C PHE A 117 -18.72 8.76 16.90
N LEU A 118 -17.50 8.27 17.14
CA LEU A 118 -17.25 6.91 17.62
C LEU A 118 -17.96 6.64 18.94
N LYS A 119 -17.92 7.61 19.87
CA LYS A 119 -18.65 7.55 21.14
C LYS A 119 -20.16 7.49 20.95
N THR A 120 -20.72 8.28 20.04
CA THR A 120 -22.15 8.26 19.66
C THR A 120 -22.54 6.90 19.08
N LYS A 121 -21.66 6.27 18.29
CA LYS A 121 -21.83 4.91 17.76
C LYS A 121 -21.54 3.80 18.78
N LYS A 122 -21.26 4.15 20.05
CA LYS A 122 -20.92 3.22 21.15
C LYS A 122 -19.68 2.38 20.88
N ILE A 123 -18.73 2.90 20.09
CA ILE A 123 -17.43 2.28 19.85
C ILE A 123 -16.49 2.78 20.96
N GLN A 124 -16.21 1.93 21.95
CA GLN A 124 -15.58 2.35 23.22
C GLN A 124 -14.09 2.00 23.35
N GLN A 125 -13.59 1.03 22.56
CA GLN A 125 -12.19 0.60 22.62
C GLN A 125 -11.33 1.51 21.76
N VAL A 126 -11.26 2.79 22.10
CA VAL A 126 -10.55 3.81 21.31
C VAL A 126 -9.36 4.35 22.09
N THR A 127 -8.19 4.35 21.47
CA THR A 127 -6.97 4.95 22.02
C THR A 127 -6.33 5.86 20.99
N VAL A 128 -5.80 7.01 21.42
CA VAL A 128 -5.03 7.91 20.56
C VAL A 128 -3.55 7.69 20.84
N GLU A 129 -2.77 7.34 19.81
CA GLU A 129 -1.32 7.23 19.92
C GLU A 129 -0.69 8.63 19.98
N GLN A 130 0.15 8.89 20.99
CA GLN A 130 0.71 10.23 21.21
C GLN A 130 1.69 10.66 20.11
N GLU A 131 2.49 9.74 19.58
CA GLU A 131 3.53 10.04 18.59
C GLU A 131 2.95 10.30 17.20
N THR A 132 2.00 9.46 16.78
CA THR A 132 1.43 9.50 15.41
C THR A 132 0.09 10.21 15.33
N GLN A 133 -0.52 10.52 16.48
CA GLN A 133 -1.89 11.00 16.62
C GLN A 133 -2.95 10.03 16.07
N ALA A 134 -2.56 8.79 15.72
CA ALA A 134 -3.49 7.82 15.15
C ALA A 134 -4.56 7.40 16.17
N ILE A 135 -5.80 7.28 15.70
CA ILE A 135 -6.91 6.74 16.47
C ILE A 135 -6.96 5.23 16.23
N VAL A 136 -6.69 4.46 17.27
CA VAL A 136 -6.74 2.99 17.25
C VAL A 136 -8.04 2.53 17.89
N ILE A 137 -8.80 1.72 17.14
CA ILE A 137 -10.08 1.14 17.54
C ILE A 137 -9.92 -0.38 17.67
N ALA A 138 -10.24 -0.92 18.84
CA ALA A 138 -10.22 -2.36 19.13
C ALA A 138 -8.90 -3.06 18.73
N LYS A 139 -7.77 -2.35 18.86
CA LYS A 139 -6.38 -2.77 18.56
C LYS A 139 -6.05 -3.12 17.11
N ASN A 140 -7.04 -3.38 16.25
CA ASN A 140 -6.82 -3.90 14.89
C ASN A 140 -7.22 -2.92 13.79
N PHE A 141 -7.82 -1.79 14.16
CA PHE A 141 -8.30 -0.79 13.24
C PHE A 141 -7.67 0.56 13.59
N ARG A 142 -7.05 1.20 12.61
CA ARG A 142 -6.26 2.41 12.81
C ARG A 142 -6.73 3.47 11.83
N VAL A 143 -7.00 4.67 12.31
CA VAL A 143 -7.28 5.85 11.48
C VAL A 143 -6.13 6.82 11.70
N ASN A 144 -5.32 7.00 10.67
CA ASN A 144 -4.18 7.91 10.72
C ASN A 144 -4.66 9.35 10.51
N SER A 145 -3.89 10.31 11.02
CA SER A 145 -4.04 11.71 10.63
C SER A 145 -3.82 11.85 9.12
N PRO A 146 -4.62 12.65 8.38
CA PRO A 146 -5.59 13.64 8.85
C PRO A 146 -7.05 13.15 8.99
N TYR A 147 -7.25 11.85 9.20
CA TYR A 147 -8.55 11.22 9.46
C TYR A 147 -9.53 11.31 8.28
N GLY A 148 -9.02 11.08 7.07
CA GLY A 148 -9.80 10.79 5.88
C GLY A 148 -10.21 9.32 5.78
N VAL A 149 -11.08 9.01 4.81
CA VAL A 149 -11.56 7.64 4.56
C VAL A 149 -10.47 6.71 4.06
N ASP A 150 -9.44 7.27 3.41
CA ASP A 150 -8.28 6.55 2.88
C ASP A 150 -7.18 6.37 3.91
N ASP A 151 -7.21 7.14 5.01
CA ASP A 151 -6.26 7.05 6.12
C ASP A 151 -6.56 5.88 7.08
N ILE A 152 -7.53 5.05 6.71
CA ILE A 152 -8.00 3.92 7.50
C ILE A 152 -7.25 2.65 7.12
N VAL A 153 -6.57 2.06 8.10
CA VAL A 153 -5.80 0.82 7.97
C VAL A 153 -6.35 -0.25 8.92
N CYS A 154 -6.50 -1.47 8.40
CA CYS A 154 -6.86 -2.64 9.21
C CYS A 154 -6.26 -3.90 8.57
N SER A 155 -5.68 -4.77 9.39
CA SER A 155 -5.10 -6.04 8.94
C SER A 155 -6.13 -7.05 8.42
N MET A 156 -7.43 -6.82 8.63
CA MET A 156 -8.53 -7.71 8.24
C MET A 156 -9.48 -7.02 7.23
N PRO A 157 -9.41 -7.34 5.92
CA PRO A 157 -10.14 -6.61 4.87
C PRO A 157 -11.67 -6.57 5.03
N HIS A 158 -12.27 -7.64 5.55
CA HIS A 158 -13.72 -7.69 5.77
C HIS A 158 -14.16 -6.81 6.95
N ILE A 159 -13.31 -6.64 7.97
CA ILE A 159 -13.55 -5.71 9.09
C ILE A 159 -13.39 -4.28 8.58
N LEU A 160 -12.36 -4.01 7.78
CA LEU A 160 -12.14 -2.72 7.13
C LEU A 160 -13.39 -2.28 6.35
N LYS A 161 -13.91 -3.15 5.48
CA LYS A 161 -15.11 -2.87 4.68
C LYS A 161 -16.32 -2.52 5.56
N ARG A 162 -16.57 -3.28 6.62
CA ARG A 162 -17.71 -3.02 7.54
C ARG A 162 -17.52 -1.72 8.31
N MET A 163 -16.32 -1.45 8.78
CA MET A 163 -16.05 -0.24 9.55
C MET A 163 -16.10 1.01 8.66
N LYS A 164 -15.67 0.92 7.40
CA LYS A 164 -15.85 2.01 6.43
C LYS A 164 -17.33 2.39 6.27
N ILE A 165 -18.25 1.42 6.19
CA ILE A 165 -19.71 1.67 6.16
C ILE A 165 -20.19 2.35 7.45
N VAL A 166 -19.67 1.95 8.62
CA VAL A 166 -20.05 2.57 9.91
C VAL A 166 -19.59 4.03 10.00
N LEU A 167 -18.43 4.34 9.41
CA LEU A 167 -17.81 5.66 9.41
C LEU A 167 -18.21 6.53 8.21
N GLU A 168 -18.83 5.96 7.17
CA GLU A 168 -19.28 6.67 5.98
C GLU A 168 -20.09 7.95 6.30
N PRO A 169 -21.06 7.93 7.23
CA PRO A 169 -21.80 9.15 7.59
C PRO A 169 -20.94 10.26 8.19
N PHE A 170 -19.82 9.92 8.84
CA PHE A 170 -18.88 10.90 9.35
C PHE A 170 -18.14 11.60 8.20
N PHE A 171 -17.68 10.83 7.21
CA PHE A 171 -16.95 11.34 6.06
C PHE A 171 -17.83 12.10 5.05
N GLU A 172 -19.10 11.75 4.92
CA GLU A 172 -20.05 12.55 4.12
C GLU A 172 -20.35 13.92 4.77
N SER A 173 -20.15 14.04 6.08
CA SER A 173 -20.44 15.26 6.84
C SER A 173 -19.21 16.17 7.04
N HIS A 174 -17.99 15.73 6.70
CA HIS A 174 -16.71 16.42 6.99
C HIS A 174 -15.61 16.20 5.94
#